data_AF-A0AAV1TVG8-F1
#
_entry.id   AF-A0AAV1TVG8-F1
#
_cell.length_a   1.000
_cell.length_b   1.000
_cell.length_c   1.000
_cell.angle_alpha   90.00
_cell.angle_beta   90.00
_cell.angle_gamma   90.00
#
_symmetry.space_group_name_H-M   'P 1'
#
loop_
_entity.id
_entity.type
_entity.pdbx_description
1 polymer ?
#
loop_
_entity_poly.entity_id
_entity_poly.type
_entity_poly.pdbx_seq_one_letter_code
_entity_poly.pdbx_strand_id
1 'polypeptide(L)'
;MGDVWELPYLPEHEKAGRFVSFHKLSQWLTYSLMEPLQEAGFKITDLHLMTGLPEYRNGGLLVDFGVLLPKSSSTLVDEFSPSAEVIIEWRALTVSILDELHDVILKRLNLSAEVFPLVKMLEGGTWKAGRVIAGEKRTDGGPPIKINSDGTVF
;
A
#
# COMPACT_ATOMS: atom_id res chain seq x y z
N MET A 1 1.43 17.06 -12.51
CA MET A 1 1.00 16.45 -11.23
C MET A 1 1.22 14.96 -11.35
N GLY A 2 1.90 14.35 -10.39
CA GLY A 2 2.25 12.92 -10.40
C GLY A 2 1.12 12.07 -9.83
N ASP A 3 1.45 11.06 -9.03
CA ASP A 3 0.52 10.17 -8.33
C ASP A 3 -0.19 10.89 -7.16
N VAL A 4 -1.05 11.86 -7.52
CA VAL A 4 -1.81 12.76 -6.63
C VAL A 4 -3.21 12.94 -7.22
N TRP A 5 -4.24 12.72 -6.40
CA TRP A 5 -5.63 12.68 -6.85
C TRP A 5 -6.54 13.43 -5.89
N GLU A 6 -7.62 14.04 -6.39
CA GLU A 6 -8.62 14.71 -5.54
C GLU A 6 -9.69 13.72 -5.08
N LEU A 7 -10.08 13.80 -3.80
CA LEU A 7 -11.28 13.15 -3.27
C LEU A 7 -12.27 14.23 -2.81
N PRO A 8 -13.32 14.53 -3.60
CA PRO A 8 -14.19 15.69 -3.37
C PRO A 8 -14.92 15.69 -2.02
N TYR A 9 -15.13 14.51 -1.43
CA TYR A 9 -15.81 14.33 -0.15
C TYR A 9 -14.90 14.54 1.07
N LEU A 10 -13.58 14.65 0.88
CA LEU A 10 -12.68 14.97 1.99
C LEU A 10 -12.89 16.41 2.45
N PRO A 11 -12.75 16.68 3.76
CA PRO A 11 -12.71 18.05 4.26
C PRO A 11 -11.47 18.78 3.70
N GLU A 12 -11.58 20.11 3.59
CA GLU A 12 -10.46 20.95 3.16
C GLU A 12 -9.31 20.88 4.17
N HIS A 13 -8.17 20.31 3.79
CA HIS A 13 -6.96 20.27 4.62
C HIS A 13 -6.08 21.50 4.36
N GLU A 14 -5.57 22.14 5.42
CA GLU A 14 -4.78 23.38 5.35
C GLU A 14 -3.62 23.33 4.34
N LYS A 15 -2.94 22.18 4.23
CA LYS A 15 -1.77 22.00 3.35
C LYS A 15 -2.02 21.18 2.11
N ALA A 16 -3.02 20.29 2.16
CA ALA A 16 -3.23 19.27 1.13
C ALA A 16 -4.52 19.52 0.33
N GLY A 17 -5.35 20.48 0.74
CA GLY A 17 -6.70 20.66 0.22
C GLY A 17 -7.48 19.35 0.33
N ARG A 18 -8.03 18.90 -0.80
CA ARG A 18 -8.74 17.61 -0.94
C ARG A 18 -7.92 16.57 -1.68
N PHE A 19 -6.60 16.79 -1.80
CA PHE A 19 -5.72 15.92 -2.56
C PHE A 19 -5.10 14.83 -1.67
N VAL A 20 -5.04 13.62 -2.22
CA VAL A 20 -4.34 12.47 -1.68
C VAL A 20 -3.14 12.18 -2.56
N SER A 21 -1.95 12.18 -1.95
CA SER A 21 -0.68 11.93 -2.63
C SER A 21 -0.08 10.60 -2.22
N PHE A 22 0.38 9.82 -3.20
CA PHE A 22 0.95 8.49 -2.98
C PHE A 22 2.43 8.41 -3.36
N HIS A 23 2.81 9.01 -4.49
CA HIS A 23 4.19 8.97 -5.02
C HIS A 23 4.79 7.55 -5.07
N LYS A 24 3.96 6.53 -5.35
CA LYS A 24 4.29 5.11 -5.19
C LYS A 24 5.56 4.69 -5.92
N LEU A 25 5.74 5.13 -7.16
CA LEU A 25 6.92 4.76 -7.96
C LEU A 25 8.22 5.32 -7.39
N SER A 26 8.20 6.58 -6.92
CA SER A 26 9.35 7.19 -6.26
C SER A 26 9.69 6.45 -4.98
N GLN A 27 8.68 6.12 -4.18
CA GLN A 27 8.86 5.37 -2.94
C GLN A 27 9.39 3.95 -3.19
N TRP A 28 8.90 3.27 -4.22
CA TRP A 28 9.41 1.96 -4.60
C TRP A 28 10.87 2.04 -5.03
N LEU A 29 11.22 3.01 -5.88
CA LEU A 29 12.62 3.25 -6.25
C LEU A 29 13.49 3.50 -5.02
N THR A 30 13.02 4.31 -4.06
CA THR A 30 13.74 4.54 -2.79
C THR A 30 13.99 3.22 -2.06
N TYR A 31 12.97 2.37 -1.89
CA TYR A 31 13.12 1.06 -1.25
C TYR A 31 14.08 0.14 -1.99
N SER A 32 13.99 0.08 -3.33
CA SER A 32 14.88 -0.74 -4.16
C SER A 32 16.34 -0.31 -4.09
N LEU A 33 16.62 0.94 -3.74
CA LEU A 33 17.98 1.46 -3.58
C LEU A 33 18.54 1.31 -2.16
N MET A 34 17.71 0.97 -1.16
CA MET A 34 18.19 0.89 0.23
C MET A 34 19.28 -0.17 0.41
N GLU A 35 19.01 -1.41 0.02
CA GLU A 35 19.96 -2.53 0.14
C GLU A 35 21.29 -2.24 -0.58
N PRO A 36 21.32 -1.87 -1.89
CA PRO A 36 22.59 -1.62 -2.57
C PRO A 36 23.36 -0.41 -2.00
N LEU A 37 22.66 0.62 -1.50
CA LEU A 37 23.33 1.74 -0.82
C LEU A 37 23.95 1.31 0.51
N GLN A 38 23.27 0.46 1.28
CA GLN A 38 23.82 -0.08 2.53
C GLN A 38 25.03 -0.99 2.26
N GLU A 39 24.99 -1.83 1.23
CA GLU A 39 26.12 -2.65 0.78
C GLU A 39 27.31 -1.80 0.34
N ALA A 40 27.06 -0.65 -0.28
CA ALA A 40 28.08 0.33 -0.63
C ALA A 40 28.64 1.12 0.58
N GLY A 41 28.17 0.84 1.80
CA GLY A 41 28.66 1.44 3.04
C GLY A 41 27.92 2.72 3.47
N PHE A 42 26.82 3.08 2.81
CA PHE A 42 26.00 4.22 3.24
C PHE A 42 25.10 3.84 4.41
N LYS A 43 25.06 4.72 5.42
CA LYS A 43 24.09 4.61 6.51
C LYS A 43 22.78 5.26 6.07
N ILE A 44 21.73 4.47 5.97
CA ILE A 44 20.36 4.97 5.79
C ILE A 44 19.77 5.30 7.15
N THR A 45 19.23 6.52 7.30
CA THR A 45 18.60 7.01 8.53
C THR A 45 17.11 7.23 8.31
N ASP A 46 16.37 7.48 9.41
CA ASP A 46 14.98 7.93 9.37
C ASP A 46 14.00 7.01 8.63
N LEU A 47 14.30 5.70 8.62
CA LEU A 47 13.44 4.67 8.02
C LEU A 47 12.02 4.65 8.58
N HIS A 48 11.82 5.18 9.79
CA HIS A 48 10.51 5.31 10.44
C HIS A 48 9.60 6.36 9.79
N LEU A 49 10.14 7.25 8.95
CA LEU A 49 9.35 8.24 8.18
C LEU A 49 8.81 7.69 6.87
N MET A 50 9.26 6.50 6.48
CA MET A 50 8.84 5.84 5.24
C MET A 50 7.48 5.17 5.44
N THR A 51 6.60 5.23 4.44
CA THR A 51 5.20 4.78 4.55
C THR A 51 4.93 3.44 3.85
N GLY A 52 3.74 2.87 4.03
CA GLY A 52 3.31 1.70 3.25
C GLY A 52 3.25 1.98 1.74
N LEU A 53 3.34 0.93 0.92
CA LEU A 53 3.12 1.07 -0.53
C LEU A 53 1.62 0.94 -0.86
N PRO A 54 0.99 1.95 -1.50
CA PRO A 54 -0.41 1.94 -1.93
C PRO A 54 -0.61 1.10 -3.19
N GLU A 55 -0.20 -0.16 -3.16
CA GLU A 55 -0.27 -1.09 -4.28
C GLU A 55 -1.29 -2.21 -4.04
N TYR A 56 -1.78 -2.81 -5.12
CA TYR A 56 -2.96 -3.66 -5.10
C TYR A 56 -2.78 -4.98 -4.35
N ARG A 57 -1.57 -5.50 -4.14
CA ARG A 57 -1.36 -6.75 -3.37
C ARG A 57 -1.45 -6.49 -1.88
N ASN A 58 -0.89 -5.38 -1.39
CA ASN A 58 -1.02 -4.90 -0.02
C ASN A 58 -2.49 -4.54 0.25
N GLY A 59 -3.11 -3.74 -0.61
CA GLY A 59 -4.53 -3.42 -0.47
C GLY A 59 -5.41 -4.66 -0.61
N GLY A 60 -5.03 -5.58 -1.50
CA GLY A 60 -5.76 -6.81 -1.79
C GLY A 60 -5.71 -7.78 -0.63
N LEU A 61 -4.56 -7.90 0.04
CA LEU A 61 -4.38 -8.63 1.28
C LEU A 61 -5.40 -8.18 2.33
N LEU A 62 -5.55 -6.87 2.54
CA LEU A 62 -6.46 -6.33 3.55
C LEU A 62 -7.92 -6.67 3.25
N VAL A 63 -8.33 -6.61 1.99
CA VAL A 63 -9.68 -7.01 1.57
C VAL A 63 -9.87 -8.53 1.67
N ASP A 64 -8.86 -9.31 1.28
CA ASP A 64 -8.93 -10.75 1.25
C ASP A 64 -8.94 -11.39 2.63
N PHE A 65 -8.28 -10.80 3.61
CA PHE A 65 -8.38 -11.21 5.00
C PHE A 65 -9.54 -10.56 5.76
N GLY A 66 -10.38 -9.76 5.08
CA GLY A 66 -11.57 -9.14 5.66
C GLY A 66 -11.28 -8.00 6.64
N VAL A 67 -10.06 -7.44 6.60
CA VAL A 67 -9.69 -6.22 7.36
C VAL A 67 -10.39 -5.01 6.76
N LEU A 68 -10.43 -4.94 5.43
CA LEU A 68 -11.21 -3.97 4.68
C LEU A 68 -12.41 -4.66 4.03
N LEU A 69 -13.60 -4.11 4.27
CA LEU A 69 -14.85 -4.60 3.68
C LEU A 69 -15.46 -3.52 2.78
N PRO A 70 -15.64 -3.79 1.48
CA PRO A 70 -16.35 -2.88 0.60
C PRO A 70 -17.78 -2.64 1.08
N LYS A 71 -18.22 -1.38 1.06
CA LYS A 71 -19.60 -0.99 1.41
C LYS A 71 -20.62 -1.49 0.39
N SER A 72 -20.20 -1.64 -0.87
CA SER A 72 -21.00 -2.16 -1.97
C SER A 72 -20.37 -3.42 -2.54
N SER A 73 -21.18 -4.43 -2.87
CA SER A 73 -20.73 -5.63 -3.56
C SER A 73 -20.21 -5.34 -4.97
N SER A 74 -20.71 -4.27 -5.61
CA SER A 74 -20.29 -3.87 -6.96
C SER A 74 -18.79 -3.55 -7.04
N THR A 75 -18.20 -3.07 -5.93
CA THR A 75 -16.75 -2.81 -5.83
C THR A 75 -15.88 -4.04 -6.09
N LEU A 76 -16.40 -5.25 -5.86
CA LEU A 76 -15.68 -6.51 -6.10
C LEU A 76 -15.93 -7.12 -7.48
N VAL A 77 -16.85 -6.53 -8.25
CA VAL A 77 -17.29 -7.05 -9.55
C VAL A 77 -16.82 -6.15 -10.68
N ASP A 78 -17.05 -4.85 -10.51
CA ASP A 78 -16.76 -3.79 -11.46
C ASP A 78 -15.26 -3.57 -11.61
N GLU A 79 -14.88 -2.92 -12.70
CA GLU A 79 -13.51 -2.53 -13.01
C GLU A 79 -13.39 -1.01 -13.00
N PHE A 80 -12.36 -0.49 -12.31
CA PHE A 80 -12.21 0.93 -12.05
C PHE A 80 -10.94 1.52 -12.64
N SER A 81 -11.02 2.77 -13.13
CA SER A 81 -9.82 3.55 -13.44
C SER A 81 -8.98 3.78 -12.18
N PRO A 82 -7.64 3.89 -12.26
CA PRO A 82 -6.81 4.29 -11.14
C PRO A 82 -7.20 5.63 -10.51
N SER A 83 -7.84 6.51 -11.29
CA SER A 83 -8.35 7.81 -10.84
C SER A 83 -9.75 7.75 -10.21
N ALA A 84 -10.37 6.57 -10.13
CA ALA A 84 -11.68 6.42 -9.51
C ALA A 84 -11.56 6.59 -7.98
N GLU A 85 -12.56 7.25 -7.38
CA GLU A 85 -12.57 7.52 -5.93
C GLU A 85 -12.38 6.26 -5.10
N VAL A 86 -13.00 5.13 -5.49
CA VAL A 86 -12.84 3.84 -4.80
C VAL A 86 -11.40 3.32 -4.81
N ILE A 87 -10.65 3.56 -5.90
CA ILE A 87 -9.25 3.14 -5.99
C ILE A 87 -8.38 4.06 -5.14
N ILE A 88 -8.62 5.37 -5.19
CA ILE A 88 -7.90 6.34 -4.38
C ILE A 88 -8.15 6.08 -2.88
N GLU A 89 -9.41 5.86 -2.48
CA GLU A 89 -9.78 5.53 -1.10
C GLU A 89 -9.14 4.22 -0.63
N TRP A 90 -9.20 3.17 -1.45
CA TRP A 90 -8.58 1.89 -1.12
C TRP A 90 -7.06 1.99 -0.97
N ARG A 91 -6.40 2.75 -1.84
CA ARG A 91 -4.96 3.03 -1.77
C ARG A 91 -4.61 3.82 -0.50
N ALA A 92 -5.40 4.83 -0.14
CA ALA A 92 -5.22 5.61 1.08
C ALA A 92 -5.37 4.75 2.34
N LEU A 93 -6.46 3.97 2.42
CA LEU A 93 -6.70 3.04 3.52
C LEU A 93 -5.59 1.99 3.63
N THR A 94 -5.07 1.52 2.50
CA THR A 94 -3.95 0.58 2.47
C THR A 94 -2.74 1.15 3.19
N VAL A 95 -2.33 2.39 2.88
CA VAL A 95 -1.16 3.02 3.53
C VAL A 95 -1.39 3.16 5.03
N SER A 96 -2.55 3.70 5.45
CA SER A 96 -2.85 3.89 6.87
C SER A 96 -2.90 2.58 7.66
N ILE A 97 -3.51 1.53 7.11
CA ILE A 97 -3.65 0.25 7.80
C ILE A 97 -2.34 -0.53 7.85
N LEU A 98 -1.43 -0.32 6.88
CA LEU A 98 -0.10 -0.95 6.94
C LEU A 98 0.71 -0.50 8.15
N ASP A 99 0.58 0.77 8.56
CA ASP A 99 1.24 1.28 9.77
C ASP A 99 0.67 0.58 11.03
N GLU A 100 -0.65 0.44 11.13
CA GLU A 100 -1.29 -0.30 12.23
C GLU A 100 -0.92 -1.79 12.23
N LEU A 101 -0.86 -2.41 11.05
CA LEU A 101 -0.45 -3.80 10.90
C LEU A 101 1.00 -4.00 11.35
N HIS A 102 1.87 -3.06 11.03
CA HIS A 102 3.27 -3.08 11.46
C HIS A 102 3.38 -3.01 12.97
N ASP A 103 2.65 -2.10 13.62
CA ASP A 103 2.57 -2.01 15.08
C ASP A 103 2.10 -3.31 15.74
N VAL A 104 1.10 -3.98 15.15
CA VAL A 104 0.61 -5.28 15.64
C VAL A 104 1.70 -6.35 15.52
N ILE A 105 2.43 -6.39 14.41
CA ILE A 105 3.52 -7.35 14.19
C ILE A 105 4.67 -7.10 15.17
N LEU A 106 5.09 -5.84 15.36
CA LEU A 106 6.13 -5.47 16.31
C LEU A 106 5.77 -5.94 17.73
N LYS A 107 4.54 -5.70 18.18
CA LYS A 107 4.04 -6.13 19.49
C LYS A 107 4.02 -7.66 19.61
N ARG A 108 3.53 -8.37 18.59
CA ARG A 108 3.41 -9.84 18.62
C ARG A 108 4.76 -10.55 18.60
N LEU A 109 5.74 -9.99 17.89
CA LEU A 109 7.07 -10.57 17.76
C LEU A 109 8.07 -10.03 18.79
N ASN A 110 7.65 -9.09 19.64
CA ASN A 110 8.50 -8.39 20.61
C ASN A 110 9.73 -7.74 19.93
N LEU A 111 9.49 -7.02 18.83
CA LEU A 111 10.51 -6.33 18.04
C LEU A 111 10.31 -4.81 18.12
N SER A 112 11.39 -4.05 17.88
CA SER A 112 11.31 -2.59 17.66
C SER A 112 11.27 -2.26 16.17
N ALA A 113 10.72 -1.10 15.83
CA ALA A 113 10.72 -0.56 14.47
C ALA A 113 12.14 -0.30 13.93
N GLU A 114 13.15 -0.15 14.81
CA GLU A 114 14.54 -0.01 14.41
C GLU A 114 15.11 -1.32 13.83
N VAL A 115 14.77 -2.45 14.44
CA VAL A 115 15.24 -3.78 14.02
C VAL A 115 14.41 -4.31 12.85
N PHE A 116 13.10 -4.07 12.92
CA PHE A 116 12.13 -4.52 11.93
C PHE A 116 11.30 -3.34 11.43
N PRO A 117 11.87 -2.45 10.58
CA PRO A 117 11.14 -1.31 10.04
C PRO A 117 10.06 -1.76 9.05
N LEU A 118 9.11 -0.87 8.77
CA LEU A 118 7.96 -1.12 7.89
C LEU A 118 8.37 -1.74 6.55
N VAL A 119 9.44 -1.23 5.93
CA VAL A 119 9.95 -1.76 4.64
C VAL A 119 10.26 -3.26 4.67
N LYS A 120 10.76 -3.81 5.79
CA LYS A 120 10.99 -5.26 5.92
C LYS A 120 9.68 -6.04 5.98
N MET A 121 8.66 -5.48 6.64
CA MET A 121 7.32 -6.06 6.66
C MET A 121 6.69 -6.06 5.25
N LEU A 122 6.92 -5.01 4.46
CA LEU A 122 6.37 -4.93 3.10
C LEU A 122 6.97 -6.01 2.20
N GLU A 123 8.30 -6.09 2.11
CA GLU A 123 9.01 -7.01 1.21
C GLU A 123 8.81 -8.49 1.62
N GLY A 124 9.07 -8.79 2.91
CA GLY A 124 9.01 -10.16 3.43
C GLY A 124 7.62 -10.61 3.88
N GLY A 125 6.67 -9.69 4.02
CA GLY A 125 5.35 -9.93 4.59
C GLY A 125 4.23 -9.63 3.62
N THR A 126 3.70 -8.41 3.65
CA THR A 126 2.41 -8.08 3.04
C THR A 126 2.39 -8.27 1.53
N TRP A 127 3.48 -7.96 0.83
CA TRP A 127 3.55 -8.11 -0.62
C TRP A 127 3.54 -9.58 -1.05
N LYS A 128 4.32 -10.44 -0.35
CA LYS A 128 4.37 -11.87 -0.60
C LYS A 128 3.05 -12.55 -0.19
N ALA A 129 2.55 -12.25 1.00
CA ALA A 129 1.29 -12.78 1.51
C ALA A 129 0.12 -12.39 0.61
N GLY A 130 0.09 -11.15 0.12
CA GLY A 130 -0.94 -10.65 -0.81
C GLY A 130 -0.98 -11.44 -2.12
N ARG A 131 0.18 -11.79 -2.68
CA ARG A 131 0.25 -12.66 -3.87
C ARG A 131 -0.27 -14.08 -3.60
N VAL A 132 0.08 -14.64 -2.44
CA VAL A 132 -0.33 -16.00 -2.07
C VAL A 132 -1.85 -16.07 -1.92
N ILE A 133 -2.44 -15.20 -1.10
CA ILE A 133 -3.90 -15.22 -0.89
C ILE A 133 -4.67 -14.88 -2.17
N ALA A 134 -4.14 -14.00 -3.01
CA ALA A 134 -4.78 -13.69 -4.28
C ALA A 134 -4.85 -14.91 -5.21
N GLY A 135 -3.78 -15.71 -5.28
CA GLY A 135 -3.75 -16.96 -6.04
C GLY A 135 -4.61 -18.07 -5.42
N GLU A 136 -4.79 -18.08 -4.10
CA GLU A 136 -5.71 -19.02 -3.42
C GLU A 136 -7.18 -18.68 -3.72
N LYS A 137 -7.51 -17.40 -3.83
CA LYS A 137 -8.90 -16.94 -4.00
C LYS A 137 -9.34 -16.76 -5.45
N ARG A 138 -8.41 -16.55 -6.37
CA ARG A 138 -8.72 -16.25 -7.78
C ARG A 138 -7.73 -16.94 -8.70
N THR A 139 -8.24 -17.53 -9.77
CA THR A 139 -7.44 -18.25 -10.76
C THR A 139 -6.44 -17.35 -11.49
N ASP A 140 -6.77 -16.07 -11.69
CA ASP A 140 -5.88 -15.08 -12.32
C ASP A 140 -4.84 -14.49 -11.35
N GLY A 141 -4.94 -14.77 -10.04
CA GLY A 141 -4.09 -14.18 -9.00
C GLY A 141 -4.22 -12.65 -8.88
N GLY A 142 -5.28 -12.07 -9.45
CA GLY A 142 -5.54 -10.64 -9.45
C GLY A 142 -6.01 -10.12 -8.08
N PRO A 143 -6.02 -8.79 -7.89
CA PRO A 143 -6.58 -8.19 -6.68
C PRO A 143 -8.11 -8.37 -6.59
N PRO A 144 -8.69 -8.29 -5.38
CA PRO A 144 -10.15 -8.32 -5.17
C PRO A 144 -10.90 -7.16 -5.82
N ILE A 145 -10.28 -5.98 -5.93
CA ILE A 145 -10.84 -4.81 -6.60
C ILE A 145 -10.12 -4.67 -7.94
N LYS A 146 -10.86 -4.81 -9.04
CA LYS A 146 -10.29 -4.80 -10.39
C LYS A 146 -9.97 -3.37 -10.82
N ILE A 147 -8.80 -3.21 -11.41
CA ILE A 147 -8.31 -1.92 -11.88
C ILE A 147 -8.01 -2.02 -13.36
N ASN A 148 -8.58 -1.12 -14.15
CA ASN A 148 -8.21 -0.92 -15.54
C ASN A 148 -6.88 -0.17 -15.59
N SER A 149 -5.77 -0.92 -15.53
CA SER A 149 -4.42 -0.36 -15.48
C SER A 149 -3.55 -1.03 -16.55
N ASP A 150 -2.79 -0.20 -17.27
CA ASP A 150 -1.73 -0.63 -18.20
C ASP A 150 -0.41 -0.98 -17.49
N GLY A 151 -0.41 -0.96 -16.15
CA GLY A 151 0.77 -1.21 -15.31
C GLY A 151 1.58 0.04 -14.95
N THR A 152 1.19 1.22 -15.41
CA THR A 152 1.93 2.47 -15.09
C THR A 152 1.59 3.04 -13.71
N VAL A 153 0.46 2.63 -13.13
CA VAL A 153 0.03 3.06 -11.78
C VAL A 153 0.34 2.01 -10.70
N PHE A 154 0.83 0.81 -11.07
CA PHE A 154 1.05 -0.31 -10.13
C PHE A 154 2.25 -1.19 -10.45
#